data_AF-A0A0B2SUN4-F1
#
_entry.id   AF-A0A0B2SUN4-F1
#
_cell.length_a   1.000
_cell.length_b   1.000
_cell.length_c   1.000
_cell.angle_alpha   90.00
_cell.angle_beta   90.00
_cell.angle_gamma   90.00
#
_symmetry.space_group_name_H-M   'P 1'
#
loop_
_entity.id
_entity.type
_entity.pdbx_description
1 polymer ?
#
loop_
_entity_poly.entity_id
_entity_poly.type
_entity_poly.pdbx_seq_one_letter_code
_entity_poly.pdbx_strand_id
1 'polypeptide(L)'
;MVAIGAFDLPSYDIDLTPFLGKVLDGKEHVFGIGVVKGISYWLLNANLHLWLDHESTVVHANPVVHHSPETSIERQEDFKGLDGAFGVDAEKETQITGWVMTSVGNITTTVSQGFSFKNSIKFQHNGSIKTVKQKFKAKKKVKVIDGKGESITRLKVRRRYPLRVVTNTKQFRDGTYRLITDLSHTLKEKHVSGCFVKSINNEQNSKGWIDVKGHSVVSGQASTSQNYSYFDRFTCYSRNVAATNGRIVADNSTFVCEL
;
A
#
# COMPACT_ATOMS: atom_id res chain seq x y z
N MET A 1 16.68 7.87 -11.30
CA MET A 1 17.00 6.55 -10.75
C MET A 1 15.77 6.05 -10.03
N VAL A 2 15.37 4.81 -10.26
CA VAL A 2 14.12 4.24 -9.74
C VAL A 2 14.44 3.15 -8.71
N ALA A 3 13.57 2.99 -7.72
CA ALA A 3 13.70 1.99 -6.68
C ALA A 3 13.38 0.56 -7.21
N ILE A 4 13.87 -0.48 -6.52
CA ILE A 4 13.34 -1.84 -6.62
C ILE A 4 11.84 -1.76 -6.33
N GLY A 5 11.05 -2.22 -7.30
CA GLY A 5 9.59 -2.17 -7.24
C GLY A 5 8.98 -0.81 -7.63
N ALA A 6 9.75 0.15 -8.17
CA ALA A 6 9.19 1.42 -8.64
C ALA A 6 8.13 1.27 -9.74
N PHE A 7 8.21 0.18 -10.50
CA PHE A 7 7.21 -0.20 -11.50
C PHE A 7 6.36 -1.41 -11.05
N ASP A 8 6.62 -1.93 -9.85
CA ASP A 8 5.81 -2.95 -9.21
C ASP A 8 4.81 -2.24 -8.30
N LEU A 9 3.73 -1.76 -8.92
CA LEU A 9 2.67 -1.07 -8.20
C LEU A 9 1.98 -2.08 -7.27
N PRO A 10 1.80 -1.75 -5.98
CA PRO A 10 1.16 -2.68 -5.05
C PRO A 10 -0.22 -3.05 -5.55
N SER A 11 -0.43 -4.35 -5.79
CA SER A 11 -1.73 -4.89 -6.14
C SER A 11 -2.60 -5.02 -4.88
N TYR A 12 -3.89 -4.69 -5.01
CA TYR A 12 -4.85 -4.78 -3.93
C TYR A 12 -5.88 -5.88 -4.23
N ASP A 13 -5.88 -6.95 -3.43
CA ASP A 13 -6.84 -8.03 -3.62
C ASP A 13 -8.20 -7.68 -2.97
N ILE A 14 -9.21 -7.51 -3.81
CA ILE A 14 -10.62 -7.43 -3.39
C ILE A 14 -11.22 -8.83 -3.48
N ASP A 15 -11.71 -9.34 -2.36
CA ASP A 15 -12.34 -10.65 -2.31
C ASP A 15 -13.83 -10.49 -2.61
N LEU A 16 -14.25 -11.00 -3.77
CA LEU A 16 -15.62 -10.90 -4.26
C LEU A 16 -16.51 -12.05 -3.76
N THR A 17 -15.94 -13.07 -3.11
CA THR A 17 -16.68 -14.26 -2.63
C THR A 17 -17.92 -13.88 -1.79
N PRO A 18 -17.84 -12.93 -0.85
CA PRO A 18 -19.01 -12.51 -0.07
C PRO A 18 -20.13 -11.84 -0.89
N PHE A 19 -19.85 -11.42 -2.12
CA PHE A 19 -20.79 -10.77 -3.02
C PHE A 19 -21.39 -11.72 -4.07
N LEU A 20 -21.03 -13.00 -4.06
CA LEU A 20 -21.47 -13.95 -5.08
C LEU A 20 -22.99 -14.03 -5.21
N GLY A 21 -23.75 -13.85 -4.12
CA GLY A 21 -25.21 -13.80 -4.19
C GLY A 21 -25.80 -12.60 -4.93
N LYS A 22 -25.00 -11.57 -5.24
CA LYS A 22 -25.40 -10.45 -6.11
C LYS A 22 -24.97 -10.64 -7.56
N VAL A 23 -23.85 -11.32 -7.79
CA VAL A 23 -23.23 -11.41 -9.13
C VAL A 23 -23.56 -12.72 -9.85
N LEU A 24 -24.03 -13.75 -9.14
CA LEU A 24 -24.48 -15.03 -9.72
C LEU A 24 -25.99 -15.01 -10.04
N ASP A 25 -26.48 -13.93 -10.66
CA ASP A 25 -27.90 -13.77 -11.03
C ASP A 25 -28.16 -13.95 -12.55
N GLY A 26 -27.12 -14.32 -13.30
CA GLY A 26 -27.19 -14.53 -14.76
C GLY A 26 -27.25 -13.24 -15.58
N LYS A 27 -27.05 -12.06 -14.97
CA LYS A 27 -27.07 -10.76 -15.66
C LYS A 27 -25.68 -10.20 -15.87
N GLU A 28 -25.57 -9.18 -16.70
CA GLU A 28 -24.35 -8.39 -16.85
C GLU A 28 -24.10 -7.55 -15.59
N HIS A 29 -22.84 -7.50 -15.16
CA HIS A 29 -22.40 -6.73 -14.00
C HIS A 29 -21.26 -5.79 -14.36
N VAL A 30 -21.26 -4.60 -13.74
CA VAL A 30 -20.19 -3.60 -13.90
C VAL A 30 -19.47 -3.42 -12.56
N PHE A 31 -18.16 -3.61 -12.59
CA PHE A 31 -17.29 -3.32 -11.44
C PHE A 31 -16.60 -1.97 -11.65
N GLY A 32 -16.87 -1.03 -10.75
CA GLY A 32 -16.26 0.30 -10.76
C GLY A 32 -15.21 0.45 -9.65
N ILE A 33 -14.05 1.00 -9.98
CA ILE A 33 -13.03 1.41 -9.02
C ILE A 33 -12.89 2.94 -9.11
N GLY A 34 -13.03 3.61 -7.96
CA GLY A 34 -12.92 5.07 -7.89
C GLY A 34 -11.90 5.50 -6.84
N VAL A 35 -11.16 6.56 -7.14
CA VAL A 35 -10.26 7.22 -6.17
C VAL A 35 -10.95 8.47 -5.65
N VAL A 36 -11.38 8.43 -4.40
CA VAL A 36 -12.06 9.56 -3.76
C VAL A 36 -11.03 10.67 -3.49
N LYS A 37 -11.35 11.91 -3.91
CA LYS A 37 -10.47 13.10 -3.78
C LYS A 37 -9.10 12.91 -4.45
N GLY A 38 -9.06 12.18 -5.56
CA GLY A 38 -7.85 11.99 -6.38
C GLY A 38 -7.53 13.20 -7.28
N ILE A 39 -6.36 13.14 -7.93
CA ILE A 39 -6.01 14.02 -9.06
C ILE A 39 -6.86 13.66 -10.31
N SER A 40 -6.67 14.40 -11.41
CA SER A 40 -7.52 14.34 -12.61
C SER A 40 -7.66 12.97 -13.28
N TYR A 41 -6.69 12.06 -13.14
CA TYR A 41 -6.81 10.68 -13.64
C TYR A 41 -5.93 9.70 -12.85
N TRP A 42 -6.28 8.42 -12.93
CA TRP A 42 -5.52 7.30 -12.37
C TRP A 42 -5.41 6.19 -13.40
N LEU A 43 -4.19 5.68 -13.60
CA LEU A 43 -3.97 4.47 -14.39
C LEU A 43 -4.26 3.26 -13.50
N LEU A 44 -5.24 2.45 -13.90
CA LEU A 44 -5.66 1.26 -13.18
C LEU A 44 -5.61 0.07 -14.12
N ASN A 45 -5.15 -1.07 -13.60
CA ASN A 45 -5.30 -2.36 -14.23
C ASN A 45 -5.92 -3.31 -13.18
N ALA A 46 -6.74 -4.25 -13.63
CA ALA A 46 -7.41 -5.21 -12.78
C ALA A 46 -7.48 -6.57 -13.47
N ASN A 47 -7.27 -7.63 -12.69
CA ASN A 47 -7.48 -9.00 -13.12
C ASN A 47 -8.60 -9.61 -12.28
N LEU A 48 -9.49 -10.37 -12.92
CA LEU A 48 -10.52 -11.16 -12.24
C LEU A 48 -10.07 -12.62 -12.19
N HIS A 49 -9.96 -13.16 -10.98
CA HIS A 49 -9.61 -14.56 -10.74
C HIS A 49 -10.86 -15.29 -10.26
N LEU A 50 -11.13 -16.45 -10.85
CA LEU A 50 -12.31 -17.28 -10.58
C LEU A 50 -11.88 -18.69 -10.17
N TRP A 51 -12.62 -19.27 -9.24
CA TRP A 51 -12.58 -20.69 -8.93
C TRP A 51 -13.93 -21.29 -9.29
N LEU A 52 -13.91 -22.36 -10.08
CA LEU A 52 -15.11 -23.05 -10.54
C LEU A 52 -15.36 -24.30 -9.71
N ASP A 53 -16.63 -24.55 -9.40
CA ASP A 53 -17.07 -25.80 -8.83
C ASP A 53 -17.41 -26.77 -9.95
N HIS A 54 -16.51 -27.72 -10.25
CA HIS A 54 -16.66 -28.62 -11.39
C HIS A 54 -17.73 -29.70 -11.19
N GLU A 55 -18.13 -29.96 -9.95
CA GLU A 55 -19.14 -30.96 -9.60
C GLU A 55 -20.53 -30.36 -9.45
N SER A 56 -20.70 -29.06 -9.71
CA SER A 56 -21.99 -28.38 -9.71
C SER A 56 -22.21 -27.57 -10.99
N THR A 57 -23.39 -27.72 -11.58
CA THR A 57 -23.80 -26.90 -12.73
C THR A 57 -24.24 -25.49 -12.34
N VAL A 58 -24.64 -25.29 -11.08
CA VAL A 58 -25.11 -24.00 -10.54
C VAL A 58 -24.58 -23.81 -9.12
N VAL A 59 -24.03 -22.63 -8.84
CA VAL A 59 -23.60 -22.23 -7.49
C VAL A 59 -24.62 -21.25 -6.93
N HIS A 60 -25.25 -21.59 -5.81
CA HIS A 60 -26.17 -20.69 -5.12
C HIS A 60 -25.44 -19.88 -4.05
N ALA A 61 -25.76 -18.60 -3.91
CA ALA A 61 -25.10 -17.72 -2.97
C ALA A 61 -26.04 -16.64 -2.47
N ASN A 62 -25.76 -16.09 -1.29
CA ASN A 62 -26.48 -14.91 -0.79
C ASN A 62 -25.55 -14.04 0.07
N PRO A 63 -25.51 -12.70 -0.11
CA PRO A 63 -24.92 -11.82 0.88
C PRO A 63 -25.67 -11.92 2.22
N VAL A 64 -24.90 -11.97 3.31
CA VAL A 64 -25.46 -12.12 4.66
C VAL A 64 -25.38 -10.81 5.43
N VAL A 65 -24.24 -10.13 5.37
CA VAL A 65 -24.01 -8.86 6.10
C VAL A 65 -23.05 -7.98 5.31
N HIS A 66 -23.37 -6.71 5.15
CA HIS A 66 -22.47 -5.68 4.65
C HIS A 66 -22.44 -4.50 5.63
N HIS A 67 -21.30 -4.30 6.30
CA HIS A 67 -21.06 -3.20 7.21
C HIS A 67 -19.83 -2.40 6.75
N SER A 68 -20.08 -1.20 6.22
CA SER A 68 -19.03 -0.31 5.70
C SER A 68 -19.36 1.15 6.06
N PRO A 69 -19.20 1.56 7.33
CA PRO A 69 -19.48 2.93 7.77
C PRO A 69 -18.60 3.93 7.00
N GLU A 70 -19.03 5.18 6.87
CA GLU A 70 -18.26 6.20 6.13
C GLU A 70 -16.81 6.33 6.61
N THR A 71 -15.91 6.72 5.70
CA THR A 71 -14.51 6.95 6.04
C THR A 71 -14.40 8.18 6.94
N SER A 72 -13.85 8.01 8.14
CA SER A 72 -13.51 9.14 9.01
C SER A 72 -12.29 9.85 8.46
N ILE A 73 -12.37 11.18 8.27
CA ILE A 73 -11.28 12.01 7.78
C ILE A 73 -11.25 13.29 8.62
N GLU A 74 -10.14 13.50 9.32
CA GLU A 74 -9.86 14.72 10.08
C GLU A 74 -8.72 15.48 9.42
N ARG A 75 -8.83 16.81 9.42
CA ARG A 75 -7.80 17.70 8.88
C ARG A 75 -7.54 18.81 9.87
N GLN A 76 -6.27 19.15 10.03
CA GLN A 76 -5.82 20.15 10.97
C GLN A 76 -4.77 21.01 10.29
N GLU A 77 -4.83 22.31 10.49
CA GLU A 77 -3.83 23.23 9.98
C GLU A 77 -3.54 24.33 11.01
N ASP A 78 -2.27 24.70 11.09
CA ASP A 78 -1.81 25.80 11.93
C ASP A 78 -0.62 26.45 11.25
N PHE A 79 -0.78 27.71 10.83
CA PHE A 79 0.22 28.44 10.07
C PHE A 79 0.38 29.88 10.59
N LYS A 80 1.63 30.33 10.62
CA LYS A 80 2.04 31.71 10.85
C LYS A 80 2.99 32.13 9.74
N GLY A 81 2.46 32.85 8.75
CA GLY A 81 3.21 33.18 7.54
C GLY A 81 3.54 31.91 6.74
N LEU A 82 4.82 31.71 6.40
CA LEU A 82 5.27 30.53 5.65
C LEU A 82 5.59 29.30 6.52
N ASP A 83 5.54 29.45 7.85
CA ASP A 83 5.82 28.38 8.80
C ASP A 83 4.54 27.84 9.41
N GLY A 84 4.48 26.54 9.65
CA GLY A 84 3.27 25.89 10.14
C GLY A 84 3.24 24.39 9.91
N ALA A 85 2.10 23.78 10.17
CA ALA A 85 1.86 22.37 9.93
C ALA A 85 0.46 22.12 9.38
N PHE A 86 0.37 21.12 8.52
CA PHE A 86 -0.87 20.54 8.03
C PHE A 86 -0.90 19.05 8.41
N GLY A 87 -2.03 18.57 8.91
CA GLY A 87 -2.24 17.21 9.35
C GLY A 87 -3.49 16.62 8.71
N VAL A 88 -3.42 15.33 8.33
CA VAL A 88 -4.58 14.54 7.90
C VAL A 88 -4.54 13.20 8.60
N ASP A 89 -5.65 12.85 9.23
CA ASP A 89 -5.90 11.53 9.78
C ASP A 89 -7.10 10.93 9.06
N ALA A 90 -7.00 9.66 8.65
CA ALA A 90 -8.11 8.97 8.02
C ALA A 90 -8.18 7.51 8.45
N GLU A 91 -9.38 7.04 8.77
CA GLU A 91 -9.64 5.67 9.19
C GLU A 91 -10.90 5.12 8.52
N LYS A 92 -10.87 3.83 8.18
CA LYS A 92 -12.01 3.10 7.63
C LYS A 92 -11.93 1.67 8.09
N GLU A 93 -13.09 1.12 8.44
CA GLU A 93 -13.29 -0.32 8.63
C GLU A 93 -14.43 -0.79 7.75
N THR A 94 -14.36 -2.03 7.29
CA THR A 94 -15.39 -2.67 6.47
C THR A 94 -15.41 -4.15 6.77
N GLN A 95 -16.60 -4.72 6.89
CA GLN A 95 -16.82 -6.13 7.05
C GLN A 95 -17.94 -6.59 6.13
N ILE A 96 -17.69 -7.68 5.42
CA ILE A 96 -18.62 -8.24 4.45
C ILE A 96 -18.65 -9.74 4.66
N THR A 97 -19.86 -10.30 4.73
CA THR A 97 -20.09 -11.73 4.89
C THR A 97 -21.09 -12.20 3.83
N GLY A 98 -20.77 -13.32 3.19
CA GLY A 98 -21.65 -14.01 2.25
C GLY A 98 -21.45 -15.51 2.37
N TRP A 99 -22.48 -16.28 2.01
CA TRP A 99 -22.37 -17.73 1.91
C TRP A 99 -22.53 -18.19 0.46
N VAL A 100 -21.89 -19.32 0.16
CA VAL A 100 -21.95 -20.00 -1.13
C VAL A 100 -22.22 -21.48 -0.88
N MET A 101 -23.17 -22.04 -1.61
CA MET A 101 -23.48 -23.46 -1.65
C MET A 101 -22.68 -24.10 -2.78
N THR A 102 -21.71 -24.93 -2.40
CA THR A 102 -20.88 -25.71 -3.33
C THR A 102 -21.27 -27.18 -3.29
N SER A 103 -20.75 -27.98 -4.23
CA SER A 103 -20.83 -29.43 -4.26
C SER A 103 -20.34 -30.11 -2.97
N VAL A 104 -19.37 -29.49 -2.26
CA VAL A 104 -18.84 -29.99 -0.99
C VAL A 104 -19.57 -29.45 0.25
N GLY A 105 -20.58 -28.60 0.06
CA GLY A 105 -21.38 -28.04 1.15
C GLY A 105 -21.36 -26.51 1.21
N ASN A 106 -21.95 -25.97 2.29
CA ASN A 106 -22.14 -24.54 2.46
C ASN A 106 -20.87 -23.92 3.04
N ILE A 107 -20.40 -22.83 2.43
CA ILE A 107 -19.19 -22.13 2.83
C ILE A 107 -19.55 -20.67 3.09
N THR A 108 -19.30 -20.20 4.30
CA THR A 108 -19.47 -18.78 4.66
C THR A 108 -18.11 -18.10 4.72
N THR A 109 -17.97 -17.03 3.93
CA THR A 109 -16.76 -16.21 3.87
C THR A 109 -17.04 -14.83 4.48
N THR A 110 -16.24 -14.48 5.49
CA THR A 110 -16.21 -13.15 6.10
C THR A 110 -14.90 -12.45 5.80
N VAL A 111 -14.98 -11.30 5.15
CA VAL A 111 -13.85 -10.43 4.83
C VAL A 111 -13.95 -9.17 5.68
N SER A 112 -12.95 -8.93 6.54
CA SER A 112 -12.81 -7.71 7.31
C SER A 112 -11.57 -6.95 6.87
N GLN A 113 -11.72 -5.69 6.51
CA GLN A 113 -10.63 -4.82 6.06
C GLN A 113 -10.68 -3.51 6.82
N GLY A 114 -9.51 -2.93 7.08
CA GLY A 114 -9.44 -1.58 7.62
C GLY A 114 -8.09 -0.95 7.43
N PHE A 115 -8.06 0.37 7.39
CA PHE A 115 -6.85 1.15 7.32
C PHE A 115 -6.88 2.32 8.30
N SER A 116 -5.68 2.76 8.67
CA SER A 116 -5.41 4.00 9.40
C SER A 116 -4.27 4.71 8.69
N PHE A 117 -4.50 5.96 8.33
CA PHE A 117 -3.59 6.82 7.61
C PHE A 117 -3.38 8.09 8.42
N LYS A 118 -2.11 8.47 8.62
CA LYS A 118 -1.73 9.74 9.22
C LYS A 118 -0.69 10.40 8.33
N ASN A 119 -0.89 11.66 8.00
CA ASN A 119 0.06 12.48 7.25
C ASN A 119 0.25 13.81 7.99
N SER A 120 1.50 14.26 8.08
CA SER A 120 1.87 15.56 8.61
C SER A 120 2.88 16.21 7.69
N ILE A 121 2.60 17.44 7.27
CA ILE A 121 3.50 18.30 6.51
C ILE A 121 3.82 19.49 7.40
N LYS A 122 5.10 19.75 7.64
CA LYS A 122 5.58 20.87 8.46
C LYS A 122 6.52 21.75 7.66
N PHE A 123 6.29 23.06 7.72
CA PHE A 123 7.14 24.10 7.16
C PHE A 123 7.83 24.87 8.29
N GLN A 124 9.12 25.12 8.14
CA GLN A 124 9.95 25.81 9.12
C GLN A 124 10.95 26.73 8.42
N HIS A 125 11.46 27.71 9.16
CA HIS A 125 12.46 28.67 8.68
C HIS A 125 11.94 29.43 7.46
N ASN A 126 10.78 30.07 7.63
CA ASN A 126 10.07 30.80 6.60
C ASN A 126 9.84 29.95 5.33
N GLY A 127 9.41 28.70 5.53
CA GLY A 127 9.13 27.74 4.47
C GLY A 127 10.35 27.09 3.80
N SER A 128 11.58 27.46 4.17
CA SER A 128 12.79 26.89 3.55
C SER A 128 12.98 25.40 3.86
N ILE A 129 12.50 24.93 5.01
CA ILE A 129 12.51 23.51 5.38
C ILE A 129 11.09 22.96 5.36
N LYS A 130 10.86 21.94 4.53
CA LYS A 130 9.63 21.16 4.45
C LYS A 130 9.86 19.74 4.93
N THR A 131 9.14 19.29 5.94
CA THR A 131 9.15 17.91 6.42
C THR A 131 7.79 17.26 6.20
N VAL A 132 7.76 16.14 5.48
CA VAL A 132 6.58 15.28 5.33
C VAL A 132 6.81 13.99 6.13
N LYS A 133 5.86 13.62 6.97
CA LYS A 133 5.82 12.33 7.65
C LYS A 133 4.47 11.69 7.38
N GLN A 134 4.49 10.49 6.85
CA GLN A 134 3.30 9.72 6.54
C GLN A 134 3.41 8.32 7.14
N LYS A 135 2.29 7.82 7.64
CA LYS A 135 2.16 6.50 8.23
C LYS A 135 0.84 5.90 7.78
N PHE A 136 0.92 4.93 6.88
CA PHE A 136 -0.22 4.10 6.52
C PHE A 136 -0.12 2.73 7.19
N LYS A 137 -1.24 2.22 7.70
CA LYS A 137 -1.40 0.86 8.19
C LYS A 137 -2.67 0.28 7.61
N ALA A 138 -2.62 -0.93 7.06
CA ALA A 138 -3.81 -1.68 6.69
C ALA A 138 -3.81 -3.08 7.30
N LYS A 139 -5.01 -3.59 7.56
CA LYS A 139 -5.26 -4.96 8.02
C LYS A 139 -6.37 -5.56 7.16
N LYS A 140 -6.16 -6.77 6.66
CA LYS A 140 -7.20 -7.62 6.05
C LYS A 140 -7.28 -8.92 6.84
N LYS A 141 -8.49 -9.39 7.10
CA LYS A 141 -8.77 -10.70 7.68
C LYS A 141 -9.79 -11.38 6.79
N VAL A 142 -9.52 -12.62 6.39
CA VAL A 142 -10.51 -13.47 5.72
C VAL A 142 -10.73 -14.66 6.64
N LYS A 143 -11.99 -14.96 6.94
CA LYS A 143 -12.40 -16.14 7.71
C LYS A 143 -13.37 -16.91 6.83
N VAL A 144 -13.06 -18.18 6.61
CA VAL A 144 -13.90 -19.12 5.87
C VAL A 144 -14.33 -20.21 6.83
N ILE A 145 -15.64 -20.45 6.92
CA ILE A 145 -16.23 -21.50 7.75
C ILE A 145 -17.13 -22.41 6.91
N ASP A 146 -17.26 -23.67 7.30
CA ASP A 146 -18.18 -24.62 6.68
C ASP A 146 -19.62 -24.48 7.23
N GLY A 147 -20.54 -25.31 6.72
CA GLY A 147 -21.94 -25.35 7.15
C GLY A 147 -22.15 -25.82 8.59
N LYS A 148 -21.13 -26.41 9.24
CA LYS A 148 -21.15 -26.80 10.65
C LYS A 148 -20.56 -25.69 11.56
N GLY A 149 -20.02 -24.63 10.97
CA GLY A 149 -19.36 -23.53 11.67
C GLY A 149 -17.88 -23.76 11.97
N GLU A 150 -17.29 -24.85 11.45
CA GLU A 150 -15.88 -25.16 11.61
C GLU A 150 -15.02 -24.25 10.72
N SER A 151 -13.87 -23.81 11.24
CA SER A 151 -12.99 -22.88 10.54
C SER A 151 -12.13 -23.61 9.50
N ILE A 152 -12.48 -23.47 8.21
CA ILE A 152 -11.69 -24.01 7.10
C ILE A 152 -10.38 -23.25 6.93
N THR A 153 -10.44 -21.91 6.89
CA THR A 153 -9.26 -21.09 6.60
C THR A 153 -9.36 -19.72 7.26
N ARG A 154 -8.19 -19.21 7.69
CA ARG A 154 -8.08 -17.88 8.26
C ARG A 154 -6.84 -17.17 7.76
N LEU A 155 -7.02 -16.18 6.90
CA LEU A 155 -5.95 -15.30 6.44
C LEU A 155 -5.93 -14.01 7.27
N LYS A 156 -4.74 -13.55 7.66
CA LYS A 156 -4.49 -12.23 8.22
C LYS A 156 -3.35 -11.56 7.45
N VAL A 157 -3.63 -10.41 6.85
CA VAL A 157 -2.64 -9.58 6.17
C VAL A 157 -2.47 -8.27 6.94
N ARG A 158 -1.22 -7.86 7.16
CA ARG A 158 -0.88 -6.55 7.76
C ARG A 158 0.10 -5.84 6.86
N ARG A 159 -0.19 -4.59 6.52
CA ARG A 159 0.65 -3.74 5.67
C ARG A 159 0.99 -2.44 6.40
N ARG A 160 2.21 -1.94 6.22
CA ARG A 160 2.65 -0.64 6.72
C ARG A 160 3.52 0.06 5.65
N TYR A 161 3.24 1.32 5.39
CA TYR A 161 3.99 2.15 4.45
C TYR A 161 4.40 3.49 5.10
N PRO A 162 5.39 3.52 6.01
CA PRO A 162 5.93 4.78 6.49
C PRO A 162 6.71 5.49 5.38
N LEU A 163 6.53 6.80 5.27
CA LEU A 163 7.24 7.68 4.36
C LEU A 163 7.69 8.93 5.13
N ARG A 164 8.94 9.33 4.94
CA ARG A 164 9.50 10.57 5.45
C ARG A 164 10.24 11.27 4.33
N VAL A 165 9.90 12.53 4.10
CA VAL A 165 10.60 13.40 3.15
C VAL A 165 11.01 14.65 3.89
N VAL A 166 12.27 15.06 3.77
CA VAL A 166 12.74 16.36 4.26
C VAL A 166 13.37 17.06 3.09
N THR A 167 12.89 18.26 2.80
CA THR A 167 13.44 19.12 1.75
C THR A 167 13.91 20.42 2.39
N ASN A 168 15.13 20.84 2.07
CA ASN A 168 15.69 22.13 2.44
C ASN A 168 15.95 22.94 1.17
N THR A 169 15.53 24.20 1.17
CA THR A 169 15.69 25.14 0.06
C THR A 169 16.71 26.21 0.42
N LYS A 170 17.78 26.32 -0.37
CA LYS A 170 18.81 27.35 -0.23
C LYS A 170 18.81 28.24 -1.46
N GLN A 171 18.49 29.52 -1.30
CA GLN A 171 18.57 30.49 -2.39
C GLN A 171 19.98 31.05 -2.54
N PHE A 172 20.38 31.37 -3.78
CA PHE A 172 21.64 32.02 -4.13
C PHE A 172 21.38 33.41 -4.72
N ARG A 173 22.42 34.26 -4.74
CA ARG A 173 22.32 35.68 -5.16
C ARG A 173 22.02 35.87 -6.64
N ASP A 174 22.34 34.88 -7.47
CA ASP A 174 22.12 34.88 -8.92
C ASP A 174 20.70 34.47 -9.32
N GLY A 175 19.80 34.28 -8.33
CA GLY A 175 18.42 33.82 -8.53
C GLY A 175 18.27 32.30 -8.66
N THR A 176 19.38 31.53 -8.60
CA THR A 176 19.34 30.07 -8.53
C THR A 176 18.94 29.64 -7.11
N TYR A 177 18.25 28.52 -6.97
CA TYR A 177 18.03 27.89 -5.66
C TYR A 177 18.35 26.39 -5.70
N ARG A 178 18.91 25.89 -4.59
CA ARG A 178 19.17 24.47 -4.38
C ARG A 178 18.08 23.86 -3.52
N LEU A 179 17.52 22.76 -3.99
CA LEU A 179 16.68 21.86 -3.19
C LEU A 179 17.52 20.66 -2.77
N ILE A 180 17.62 20.42 -1.47
CA ILE A 180 18.28 19.25 -0.90
C ILE A 180 17.20 18.38 -0.28
N THR A 181 17.10 17.11 -0.68
CA THR A 181 16.04 16.21 -0.22
C THR A 181 16.59 14.91 0.34
N ASP A 182 16.14 14.58 1.53
CA ASP A 182 16.26 13.25 2.15
C ASP A 182 14.90 12.55 2.11
N LEU A 183 14.89 11.32 1.58
CA LEU A 183 13.73 10.46 1.46
C LEU A 183 14.01 9.15 2.21
N SER A 184 13.07 8.74 3.07
CA SER A 184 13.03 7.40 3.64
C SER A 184 11.66 6.82 3.44
N HIS A 185 11.58 5.62 2.89
CA HIS A 185 10.35 4.93 2.57
C HIS A 185 10.48 3.46 2.94
N THR A 186 9.43 2.86 3.49
CA THR A 186 9.44 1.43 3.78
C THR A 186 8.10 0.80 3.41
N LEU A 187 8.12 -0.41 2.87
CA LEU A 187 6.98 -1.31 2.78
C LEU A 187 7.23 -2.49 3.73
N LYS A 188 6.32 -2.71 4.68
CA LYS A 188 6.29 -3.91 5.53
C LYS A 188 4.98 -4.63 5.36
N GLU A 189 5.03 -5.87 4.88
CA GLU A 189 3.86 -6.71 4.68
C GLU A 189 4.04 -8.06 5.37
N LYS A 190 3.01 -8.52 6.08
CA LYS A 190 2.99 -9.84 6.73
C LYS A 190 1.67 -10.53 6.48
N HIS A 191 1.73 -11.72 5.91
CA HIS A 191 0.63 -12.65 5.70
C HIS A 191 0.75 -13.80 6.68
N VAL A 192 -0.39 -14.20 7.26
CA VAL A 192 -0.48 -15.36 8.14
C VAL A 192 -1.74 -16.13 7.75
N SER A 193 -1.58 -17.39 7.35
CA SER A 193 -2.68 -18.32 7.07
C SER A 193 -2.37 -19.68 7.69
N GLY A 194 -3.06 -20.04 8.78
CA GLY A 194 -2.70 -21.23 9.57
C GLY A 194 -1.24 -21.20 10.02
N CYS A 195 -0.46 -22.22 9.65
CA CYS A 195 0.98 -22.31 9.91
C CYS A 195 1.84 -21.59 8.87
N PHE A 196 1.26 -21.09 7.78
CA PHE A 196 2.00 -20.38 6.74
C PHE A 196 2.16 -18.91 7.11
N VAL A 197 3.41 -18.44 7.08
CA VAL A 197 3.77 -17.05 7.28
C VAL A 197 4.59 -16.61 6.08
N LYS A 198 4.23 -15.45 5.51
CA LYS A 198 4.99 -14.75 4.49
C LYS A 198 5.23 -13.32 4.94
N SER A 199 6.43 -12.81 4.75
CA SER A 199 6.83 -11.45 5.15
C SER A 199 7.64 -10.79 4.04
N ILE A 200 7.35 -9.52 3.78
CA ILE A 200 8.11 -8.66 2.88
C ILE A 200 8.52 -7.42 3.66
N ASN A 201 9.78 -7.03 3.56
CA ASN A 201 10.30 -5.76 4.01
C ASN A 201 11.09 -5.13 2.88
N ASN A 202 10.74 -3.92 2.48
CA ASN A 202 11.46 -3.17 1.45
C ASN A 202 11.71 -1.77 1.99
N GLU A 203 12.95 -1.45 2.31
CA GLU A 203 13.36 -0.16 2.85
C GLU A 203 14.23 0.58 1.84
N GLN A 204 13.87 1.82 1.56
CA GLN A 204 14.58 2.72 0.66
C GLN A 204 14.98 3.98 1.41
N ASN A 205 16.25 4.33 1.32
CA ASN A 205 16.77 5.61 1.80
C ASN A 205 17.48 6.31 0.64
N SER A 206 17.00 7.49 0.27
CA SER A 206 17.56 8.27 -0.84
C SER A 206 17.91 9.67 -0.37
N LYS A 207 18.97 10.23 -0.97
CA LYS A 207 19.40 11.60 -0.75
C LYS A 207 19.75 12.22 -2.08
N GLY A 208 19.53 13.52 -2.21
CA GLY A 208 19.93 14.21 -3.42
C GLY A 208 19.76 15.70 -3.31
N TRP A 209 20.25 16.38 -4.34
CA TRP A 209 20.04 17.79 -4.51
C TRP A 209 19.87 18.14 -5.98
N ILE A 210 19.14 19.22 -6.23
CA ILE A 210 19.02 19.84 -7.56
C ILE A 210 19.21 21.35 -7.42
N ASP A 211 19.88 21.93 -8.40
CA ASP A 211 19.90 23.38 -8.61
C ASP A 211 18.85 23.74 -9.66
N VAL A 212 18.09 24.78 -9.37
CA VAL A 212 17.01 25.26 -10.23
C VAL A 212 17.20 26.75 -10.47
N LYS A 213 17.15 27.15 -11.75
CA LYS A 213 17.16 28.55 -12.18
C LYS A 213 15.85 28.85 -12.89
N GLY A 214 15.04 29.75 -12.32
CA GLY A 214 13.65 29.93 -12.75
C GLY A 214 12.85 28.63 -12.62
N HIS A 215 12.47 28.04 -13.76
CA HIS A 215 11.74 26.76 -13.82
C HIS A 215 12.57 25.59 -14.36
N SER A 216 13.87 25.79 -14.63
CA SER A 216 14.74 24.78 -15.23
C SER A 216 15.71 24.19 -14.21
N VAL A 217 15.81 22.86 -14.17
CA VAL A 217 16.84 22.15 -13.41
C VAL A 217 18.16 22.26 -14.17
N VAL A 218 19.19 22.85 -13.55
CA VAL A 218 20.49 23.09 -14.19
C VAL A 218 21.55 22.06 -13.81
N SER A 219 21.45 21.49 -12.60
CA SER A 219 22.32 20.39 -12.17
C SER A 219 21.67 19.62 -11.02
N GLY A 220 22.19 18.43 -10.74
CA GLY A 220 21.74 17.65 -9.59
C GLY A 220 22.49 16.35 -9.43
N GLN A 221 22.39 15.79 -8.24
CA GLN A 221 22.93 14.49 -7.88
C GLN A 221 21.97 13.76 -6.96
N ALA A 222 21.98 12.44 -7.01
CA ALA A 222 21.16 11.62 -6.14
C ALA A 222 21.83 10.28 -5.87
N SER A 223 21.64 9.78 -4.65
CA SER A 223 21.98 8.43 -4.25
C SER A 223 20.78 7.75 -3.61
N THR A 224 20.75 6.42 -3.72
CA THR A 224 19.76 5.58 -3.06
C THR A 224 20.44 4.34 -2.53
N SER A 225 20.02 3.90 -1.37
CA SER A 225 20.25 2.56 -0.86
C SER A 225 18.89 1.91 -0.62
N GLN A 226 18.78 0.63 -0.97
CA GLN A 226 17.55 -0.11 -0.83
C GLN A 226 17.81 -1.53 -0.38
N ASN A 227 17.12 -1.93 0.68
CA ASN A 227 17.22 -3.25 1.29
C ASN A 227 15.85 -3.93 1.16
N TYR A 228 15.82 -4.98 0.33
CA TYR A 228 14.65 -5.81 0.14
C TYR A 228 14.86 -7.15 0.85
N SER A 229 13.88 -7.60 1.62
CA SER A 229 13.84 -8.96 2.15
C SER A 229 12.45 -9.57 2.01
N TYR A 230 12.46 -10.85 1.67
CA TYR A 230 11.31 -11.72 1.54
C TYR A 230 11.58 -12.97 2.35
N PHE A 231 10.58 -13.43 3.10
CA PHE A 231 10.65 -14.66 3.85
C PHE A 231 9.31 -15.36 3.79
N ASP A 232 9.32 -16.65 3.48
CA ASP A 232 8.23 -17.56 3.77
C ASP A 232 8.76 -18.87 4.37
N ARG A 233 7.91 -19.90 4.47
CA ARG A 233 8.30 -21.19 5.04
C ARG A 233 9.38 -21.93 4.23
N PHE A 234 9.49 -21.66 2.94
CA PHE A 234 10.30 -22.45 2.00
C PHE A 234 11.51 -21.67 1.50
N THR A 235 11.38 -20.35 1.36
CA THR A 235 12.37 -19.50 0.73
C THR A 235 12.61 -18.27 1.58
N CYS A 236 13.88 -17.92 1.71
CA CYS A 236 14.26 -16.57 2.07
C CYS A 236 15.00 -15.91 0.92
N TYR A 237 14.84 -14.61 0.79
CA TYR A 237 15.57 -13.82 -0.18
C TYR A 237 15.83 -12.45 0.40
N SER A 238 17.06 -11.97 0.25
CA SER A 238 17.47 -10.62 0.63
C SER A 238 18.29 -10.02 -0.50
N ARG A 239 18.10 -8.73 -0.77
CA ARG A 239 18.87 -7.98 -1.76
C ARG A 239 19.11 -6.56 -1.29
N ASN A 240 20.37 -6.16 -1.26
CA ASN A 240 20.81 -4.81 -0.92
C ASN A 240 21.40 -4.17 -2.17
N VAL A 241 20.80 -3.07 -2.63
CA VAL A 241 21.24 -2.33 -3.83
C VAL A 241 21.55 -0.90 -3.44
N ALA A 242 22.70 -0.41 -3.85
CA ALA A 242 23.05 0.99 -3.77
C ALA A 242 23.31 1.54 -5.17
N ALA A 243 22.85 2.75 -5.43
CA ALA A 243 23.04 3.42 -6.69
C ALA A 243 23.24 4.92 -6.50
N THR A 244 24.07 5.52 -7.36
CA THR A 244 24.50 6.92 -7.28
C THR A 244 24.55 7.49 -8.69
N ASN A 245 23.97 8.68 -8.88
CA ASN A 245 23.94 9.41 -10.16
C ASN A 245 23.47 8.53 -11.34
N GLY A 246 22.49 7.67 -11.09
CA GLY A 246 21.89 6.79 -12.10
C GLY A 246 22.66 5.50 -12.38
N ARG A 247 23.75 5.20 -11.65
CA ARG A 247 24.53 3.95 -11.79
C ARG A 247 24.44 3.11 -10.52
N ILE A 248 24.30 1.80 -10.68
CA ILE A 248 24.41 0.84 -9.58
C ILE A 248 25.88 0.80 -9.14
N VAL A 249 26.12 0.94 -7.83
CA VAL A 249 27.45 0.91 -7.23
C VAL A 249 27.64 -0.28 -6.28
N ALA A 250 26.55 -0.89 -5.81
CA ALA A 250 26.56 -2.16 -5.08
C ALA A 250 25.25 -2.91 -5.33
N ASP A 251 25.33 -4.23 -5.46
CA ASP A 251 24.17 -5.11 -5.62
C ASP A 251 24.51 -6.50 -5.10
N ASN A 252 24.01 -6.82 -3.91
CA ASN A 252 24.28 -8.07 -3.23
C ASN A 252 22.95 -8.75 -2.91
N SER A 253 22.78 -9.99 -3.36
CA SER A 253 21.61 -10.80 -3.04
C SER A 253 21.98 -12.15 -2.42
N THR A 254 21.13 -12.67 -1.56
CA THR A 254 21.29 -13.96 -0.90
C THR A 254 19.94 -14.64 -0.74
N PHE A 255 19.94 -15.98 -0.76
CA PHE A 255 18.78 -16.81 -0.42
C PHE A 255 18.80 -17.28 1.05
N VAL A 256 19.79 -16.82 1.82
CA VAL A 256 19.95 -17.11 3.25
C VAL A 256 19.67 -15.83 4.02
N CYS A 257 18.74 -15.89 4.98
CA CYS A 257 18.48 -14.80 5.91
C CYS A 257 18.95 -15.23 7.30
N GLU A 258 19.70 -14.37 7.97
CA GLU A 258 19.98 -14.51 9.39
C GLU A 258 18.66 -14.33 10.16
N LEU A 259 18.31 -15.32 10.97
CA LEU A 259 17.10 -15.34 11.82
C LEU A 259 17.27 -14.45 13.06
#